data_AF-A0A923R8N4-F1
#
_entry.id   AF-A0A923R8N4-F1
#
_cell.length_a   1.000
_cell.length_b   1.000
_cell.length_c   1.000
_cell.angle_alpha   90.00
_cell.angle_beta   90.00
_cell.angle_gamma   90.00
#
_symmetry.space_group_name_H-M   'P 1'
#
loop_
_entity.id
_entity.type
_entity.pdbx_description
1 polymer ?
#
loop_
_entity_poly.entity_id
_entity_poly.type
_entity_poly.pdbx_seq_one_letter_code
_entity_poly.pdbx_strand_id
1 'polypeptide(L)'
;KNSYTIHPGIIEFKGQNYLFYHNATLTLNGQGPALGRRSVCVEYLCYNADGTIKPIIQTVAGITVASPCPPSPVVQSPFKTNPWPIPGRIEAEDYDIGGEGVAFHEANASGNQGLATYRNDEVDIETTKDVDGSYNLSYVLNIEWVEYSVNVSAAGKYDLSLRVATDAAGKTMHAEIDGQNITGAITIPNTGGYQTWQTVTVPNLSLTIGKHTLRLAFDADYFNLNYVRFDKSTVTSIQDETDGATTDRAYPNPFENTITLNFKSVYSYKIVDLSGKLLLHGVASGPSEVGGDLQPGIYLLQVISEEKNYVSKINKK
;
A
#
# COMPACT_ATOMS: atom_id res chain seq x y z
N LYS A 1 -8.01 4.23 -46.77
CA LYS A 1 -8.15 3.79 -48.19
C LYS A 1 -9.63 3.68 -48.56
N ASN A 2 -10.04 4.12 -49.75
CA ASN A 2 -11.42 4.04 -50.28
C ASN A 2 -12.53 4.64 -49.38
N SER A 3 -12.20 5.60 -48.52
CA SER A 3 -13.13 6.27 -47.62
C SER A 3 -12.83 7.77 -47.62
N TYR A 4 -13.87 8.62 -47.66
CA TYR A 4 -13.73 10.09 -47.63
C TYR A 4 -13.64 10.66 -46.21
N THR A 5 -13.93 9.86 -45.19
CA THR A 5 -13.86 10.25 -43.79
C THR A 5 -12.77 9.46 -43.06
N ILE A 6 -12.27 10.02 -41.97
CA ILE A 6 -11.45 9.33 -40.97
C ILE A 6 -12.21 9.35 -39.64
N HIS A 7 -12.08 8.29 -38.85
CA HIS A 7 -12.57 8.22 -37.47
C HIS A 7 -11.53 7.44 -36.65
N PRO A 8 -10.55 8.12 -36.05
CA PRO A 8 -9.46 7.48 -35.33
C PRO A 8 -9.79 7.29 -33.85
N GLY A 9 -9.22 6.25 -33.26
CA GLY A 9 -9.11 6.06 -31.81
C GLY A 9 -7.69 5.62 -31.47
N ILE A 10 -7.08 6.25 -30.47
CA ILE A 10 -5.76 5.86 -29.95
C ILE A 10 -5.99 5.09 -28.65
N ILE A 11 -5.31 3.98 -28.49
CA ILE A 11 -5.33 3.18 -27.26
C ILE A 11 -3.92 2.71 -26.94
N GLU A 12 -3.58 2.68 -25.66
CA GLU A 12 -2.45 1.92 -25.16
C GLU A 12 -2.96 0.58 -24.63
N PHE A 13 -2.32 -0.51 -25.07
CA PHE A 13 -2.62 -1.86 -24.61
C PHE A 13 -1.31 -2.62 -24.42
N LYS A 14 -1.10 -3.14 -23.20
CA LYS A 14 0.13 -3.86 -22.79
C LYS A 14 1.41 -3.08 -23.11
N GLY A 15 1.45 -1.79 -22.74
CA GLY A 15 2.60 -0.89 -22.96
C GLY A 15 2.85 -0.48 -24.42
N GLN A 16 2.00 -0.93 -25.36
CA GLN A 16 2.10 -0.61 -26.77
C GLN A 16 0.95 0.31 -27.18
N ASN A 17 1.27 1.37 -27.91
CA ASN A 17 0.29 2.29 -28.46
C ASN A 17 -0.20 1.82 -29.84
N TYR A 18 -1.49 1.98 -30.10
CA TYR A 18 -2.18 1.57 -31.32
C TYR A 18 -3.07 2.69 -31.85
N LEU A 19 -3.20 2.76 -33.16
CA LEU A 19 -4.21 3.56 -33.84
C LEU A 19 -5.27 2.65 -34.45
N PHE A 20 -6.49 2.71 -33.92
CA PHE A 20 -7.67 2.19 -34.58
C PHE A 20 -8.23 3.24 -35.53
N TYR A 21 -8.62 2.80 -36.72
CA TYR A 21 -9.22 3.65 -37.75
C TYR A 21 -10.11 2.83 -38.67
N HIS A 22 -10.73 3.46 -39.67
CA HIS A 22 -11.47 2.74 -40.70
C HIS A 22 -10.91 2.94 -42.10
N ASN A 23 -11.09 1.93 -42.94
CA ASN A 23 -10.98 2.03 -44.40
C ASN A 23 -12.19 1.35 -45.06
N ALA A 24 -12.26 1.34 -46.39
CA ALA A 24 -13.31 0.63 -47.12
C ALA A 24 -12.74 -0.36 -48.14
N THR A 25 -11.75 -1.17 -47.73
CA THR A 25 -11.07 -2.12 -48.62
C THR A 25 -11.52 -3.57 -48.46
N LEU A 26 -12.35 -3.88 -47.44
CA LEU A 26 -12.78 -5.24 -47.17
C LEU A 26 -13.86 -5.70 -48.16
N THR A 27 -13.67 -6.88 -48.73
CA THR A 27 -14.71 -7.59 -49.50
C THR A 27 -15.50 -8.46 -48.52
N LEU A 28 -16.81 -8.28 -48.41
CA LEU A 28 -17.66 -9.27 -47.72
C LEU A 28 -18.81 -9.72 -48.62
N ASN A 29 -19.14 -11.02 -48.53
CA ASN A 29 -20.24 -11.67 -49.26
C ASN A 29 -20.13 -11.51 -50.78
N GLY A 30 -18.91 -11.64 -51.32
CA GLY A 30 -18.64 -11.46 -52.75
C GLY A 30 -18.75 -10.03 -53.27
N GLN A 31 -19.16 -9.08 -52.43
CA GLN A 31 -19.22 -7.65 -52.76
C GLN A 31 -17.88 -7.00 -52.42
N GLY A 32 -17.23 -6.45 -53.44
CA GLY A 32 -15.94 -5.78 -53.31
C GLY A 32 -15.96 -4.51 -52.45
N PRO A 33 -14.82 -3.80 -52.39
CA PRO A 33 -14.68 -2.49 -51.76
C PRO A 33 -15.76 -1.51 -52.22
N ALA A 34 -16.41 -0.80 -51.29
CA ALA A 34 -17.48 0.14 -51.63
C ALA A 34 -17.41 1.40 -50.77
N LEU A 35 -17.68 2.56 -51.38
CA LEU A 35 -17.73 3.84 -50.67
C LEU A 35 -18.78 3.79 -49.56
N GLY A 36 -18.42 4.27 -48.37
CA GLY A 36 -19.30 4.26 -47.18
C GLY A 36 -19.33 2.94 -46.40
N ARG A 37 -18.82 1.83 -46.97
CA ARG A 37 -18.73 0.52 -46.30
C ARG A 37 -17.40 0.40 -45.55
N ARG A 38 -17.42 0.78 -44.29
CA ARG A 38 -16.22 0.89 -43.45
C ARG A 38 -15.91 -0.42 -42.74
N SER A 39 -14.63 -0.69 -42.56
CA SER A 39 -14.09 -1.78 -41.76
C SER A 39 -13.01 -1.25 -40.83
N VAL A 40 -12.96 -1.81 -39.62
CA VAL A 40 -11.97 -1.42 -38.60
C VAL A 40 -10.60 -1.93 -39.01
N CYS A 41 -9.58 -1.10 -38.79
CA CYS A 41 -8.18 -1.37 -39.03
C CYS A 41 -7.39 -0.94 -37.81
N VAL A 42 -6.22 -1.53 -37.61
CA VAL A 42 -5.30 -1.20 -36.52
C VAL A 42 -3.86 -1.16 -37.03
N GLU A 43 -3.12 -0.11 -36.68
CA GLU A 43 -1.66 -0.02 -36.83
C GLU A 43 -1.02 0.19 -35.46
N TYR A 44 0.27 -0.14 -35.35
CA TYR A 44 1.10 0.38 -34.27
C TYR A 44 1.22 1.91 -34.38
N LEU A 45 1.10 2.59 -33.24
CA LEU A 45 1.35 4.02 -33.11
C LEU A 45 2.66 4.20 -32.34
N CYS A 46 3.59 4.96 -32.93
CA CYS A 46 4.89 5.23 -32.34
C CYS A 46 5.08 6.72 -32.13
N TYR A 47 5.66 7.11 -30.99
CA TYR A 47 6.06 8.48 -30.72
C TYR A 47 7.54 8.69 -31.05
N ASN A 48 7.90 9.91 -31.40
CA ASN A 48 9.27 10.41 -31.37
C ASN A 48 9.68 10.67 -29.91
N ALA A 49 10.98 10.85 -29.67
CA ALA A 49 11.51 11.13 -28.34
C ALA A 49 10.98 12.45 -27.73
N ASP A 50 10.51 13.38 -28.56
CA ASP A 50 9.90 14.65 -28.16
C ASP A 50 8.39 14.56 -27.89
N GLY A 51 7.81 13.36 -27.93
CA GLY A 51 6.38 13.12 -27.71
C GLY A 51 5.49 13.37 -28.93
N THR A 52 6.04 13.75 -30.09
CA THR A 52 5.26 13.86 -31.33
C THR A 52 4.96 12.50 -31.94
N ILE A 53 3.83 12.35 -32.64
CA ILE A 53 3.45 11.08 -33.29
C ILE A 53 4.24 10.90 -34.60
N LYS A 54 4.86 9.73 -34.79
CA LYS A 54 5.48 9.36 -36.07
C LYS A 54 4.41 9.14 -37.13
N PRO A 55 4.67 9.46 -38.43
CA PRO A 55 3.71 9.21 -39.50
C PRO A 55 3.24 7.75 -39.54
N ILE A 56 1.92 7.55 -39.57
CA ILE A 56 1.29 6.23 -39.57
C ILE A 56 0.89 5.88 -41.00
N ILE A 57 1.39 4.76 -41.49
CA ILE A 57 1.12 4.26 -42.85
C ILE A 57 0.08 3.15 -42.76
N GLN A 58 -1.01 3.25 -43.53
CA GLN A 58 -2.01 2.19 -43.60
C GLN A 58 -1.44 0.97 -44.33
N THR A 59 -1.15 -0.11 -43.59
CA THR A 59 -0.59 -1.34 -44.12
C THR A 59 -1.70 -2.37 -44.41
N VAL A 60 -1.33 -3.46 -45.08
CA VAL A 60 -2.23 -4.63 -45.22
C VAL A 60 -2.04 -5.57 -44.02
N ALA A 61 -0.83 -5.62 -43.46
CA ALA A 61 -0.49 -6.49 -42.35
C ALA A 61 -1.05 -6.00 -40.99
N GLY A 62 -1.18 -4.68 -40.80
CA GLY A 62 -1.55 -4.10 -39.51
C GLY A 62 -0.61 -4.59 -38.39
N ILE A 63 -1.20 -5.08 -37.31
CA ILE A 63 -0.48 -5.62 -36.13
C ILE A 63 -0.08 -7.10 -36.26
N THR A 64 -0.19 -7.71 -37.44
CA THR A 64 0.24 -9.11 -37.63
C THR A 64 1.76 -9.26 -37.81
N VAL A 65 2.48 -8.14 -37.89
CA VAL A 65 3.95 -8.08 -37.89
C VAL A 65 4.43 -7.54 -36.55
N ALA A 66 5.71 -7.74 -36.22
CA ALA A 66 6.29 -7.20 -34.99
C ALA A 66 6.20 -5.66 -34.95
N SER A 67 6.02 -5.11 -33.75
CA SER A 67 5.96 -3.66 -33.56
C SER A 67 7.27 -3.00 -33.99
N PRO A 68 7.22 -1.92 -34.80
CA PRO A 68 8.40 -1.16 -35.19
C PRO A 68 8.89 -0.21 -34.08
N CYS A 69 8.14 -0.06 -32.98
CA CYS A 69 8.60 0.62 -31.77
C CYS A 69 8.57 -0.35 -30.59
N PRO A 70 9.62 -0.38 -29.76
CA PRO A 70 9.52 -1.07 -28.48
C PRO A 70 8.39 -0.44 -27.65
N PRO A 71 7.65 -1.24 -26.86
CA PRO A 71 6.69 -0.69 -25.91
C PRO A 71 7.41 0.29 -24.99
N SER A 72 6.76 1.40 -24.65
CA SER A 72 7.27 2.26 -23.59
C SER A 72 7.35 1.41 -22.31
N PRO A 73 8.42 1.53 -21.51
CA PRO A 73 8.43 0.87 -20.21
C PRO A 73 7.21 1.39 -19.45
N VAL A 74 6.32 0.49 -19.04
CA VAL A 74 5.17 0.90 -18.25
C VAL A 74 5.72 1.35 -16.90
N VAL A 75 5.44 2.61 -16.55
CA VAL A 75 5.94 3.21 -15.31
C VAL A 75 4.84 3.11 -14.27
N GLN A 76 5.19 2.55 -13.12
CA GLN A 76 4.30 2.55 -11.96
C GLN A 76 3.98 3.99 -11.53
N SER A 77 2.71 4.26 -11.27
CA SER A 77 2.25 5.55 -10.77
C SER A 77 1.10 5.40 -9.78
N PRO A 78 0.94 6.34 -8.83
CA PRO A 78 -0.16 6.31 -7.88
C PRO A 78 -1.52 6.22 -8.60
N PHE A 79 -2.43 5.36 -8.10
CA PHE A 79 -3.78 5.25 -8.67
C PHE A 79 -4.58 6.56 -8.57
N LYS A 80 -4.40 7.28 -7.45
CA LYS A 80 -4.95 8.62 -7.23
C LYS A 80 -3.88 9.66 -7.51
N THR A 81 -4.24 10.93 -7.58
CA THR A 81 -3.30 12.02 -7.91
C THR A 81 -2.06 12.09 -6.98
N ASN A 82 -2.16 11.60 -5.74
CA ASN A 82 -1.07 11.63 -4.76
C ASN A 82 -0.84 10.24 -4.15
N PRO A 83 0.39 9.93 -3.70
CA PRO A 83 0.67 8.75 -2.87
C PRO A 83 -0.20 8.73 -1.62
N TRP A 84 -0.54 7.53 -1.17
CA TRP A 84 -1.36 7.30 0.01
C TRP A 84 -0.67 7.78 1.30
N PRO A 85 -1.33 8.58 2.15
CA PRO A 85 -0.72 9.05 3.39
C PRO A 85 -0.60 7.91 4.41
N ILE A 86 0.55 7.83 5.07
CA ILE A 86 0.76 7.01 6.27
C ILE A 86 1.09 7.94 7.46
N PRO A 87 0.33 7.93 8.56
CA PRO A 87 -0.80 7.03 8.87
C PRO A 87 -2.05 7.33 8.02
N GLY A 88 -2.88 6.30 7.82
CA GLY A 88 -4.07 6.35 6.98
C GLY A 88 -4.58 4.96 6.58
N ARG A 89 -5.79 4.93 6.01
CA ARG A 89 -6.40 3.75 5.36
C ARG A 89 -6.09 3.78 3.87
N ILE A 90 -5.83 2.61 3.31
CA ILE A 90 -5.60 2.35 1.89
C ILE A 90 -6.57 1.22 1.50
N GLU A 91 -7.48 1.50 0.57
CA GLU A 91 -8.38 0.46 0.03
C GLU A 91 -7.56 -0.50 -0.82
N ALA A 92 -7.82 -1.80 -0.71
CA ALA A 92 -7.00 -2.81 -1.36
C ALA A 92 -7.20 -2.82 -2.89
N GLU A 93 -8.38 -2.39 -3.36
CA GLU A 93 -8.69 -2.19 -4.78
C GLU A 93 -8.01 -0.95 -5.40
N ASP A 94 -7.36 -0.10 -4.60
CA ASP A 94 -6.74 1.16 -5.06
C ASP A 94 -5.21 1.05 -5.27
N TYR A 95 -4.73 -0.12 -5.70
CA TYR A 95 -3.33 -0.34 -6.06
C TYR A 95 -2.91 0.48 -7.30
N ASP A 96 -1.61 0.71 -7.44
CA ASP A 96 -1.03 1.62 -8.44
C ASP A 96 -1.39 1.26 -9.90
N ILE A 97 -1.23 2.23 -10.78
CA ILE A 97 -1.29 2.03 -12.23
C ILE A 97 0.10 1.58 -12.69
N GLY A 98 0.17 0.53 -13.50
CA GLY A 98 1.43 0.03 -14.04
C GLY A 98 1.30 -1.31 -14.76
N GLY A 99 0.25 -2.06 -14.45
CA GLY A 99 -0.03 -3.35 -15.09
C GLY A 99 0.80 -4.51 -14.52
N GLU A 100 0.60 -5.66 -15.15
CA GLU A 100 1.20 -6.94 -14.80
C GLU A 100 2.74 -6.90 -14.76
N GLY A 101 3.31 -7.35 -13.65
CA GLY A 101 4.75 -7.34 -13.37
C GLY A 101 5.33 -5.97 -12.99
N VAL A 102 4.50 -4.93 -12.89
CA VAL A 102 4.93 -3.55 -12.57
C VAL A 102 4.21 -3.03 -11.32
N ALA A 103 2.88 -2.99 -11.32
CA ALA A 103 2.08 -2.50 -10.18
C ALA A 103 1.29 -3.62 -9.49
N PHE A 104 1.11 -4.76 -10.15
CA PHE A 104 0.56 -5.97 -9.60
C PHE A 104 1.12 -7.20 -10.32
N HIS A 105 0.91 -8.37 -9.75
CA HIS A 105 1.12 -9.66 -10.41
C HIS A 105 -0.09 -10.56 -10.18
N GLU A 106 -0.68 -11.02 -11.28
CA GLU A 106 -1.72 -12.04 -11.33
C GLU A 106 -1.12 -13.39 -11.76
N ALA A 107 -1.42 -14.46 -11.02
CA ALA A 107 -0.88 -15.78 -11.29
C ALA A 107 -1.64 -16.48 -12.44
N ASN A 108 -2.78 -15.91 -12.83
CA ASN A 108 -3.65 -16.45 -13.86
C ASN A 108 -4.11 -15.35 -14.83
N ALA A 109 -4.56 -15.75 -16.03
CA ALA A 109 -5.00 -14.82 -17.07
C ALA A 109 -6.53 -14.86 -17.29
N SER A 110 -7.30 -15.08 -16.22
CA SER A 110 -8.77 -15.18 -16.27
C SER A 110 -9.46 -13.82 -16.36
N GLY A 111 -8.71 -12.73 -16.18
CA GLY A 111 -9.25 -11.39 -15.93
C GLY A 111 -9.99 -11.34 -14.58
N ASN A 112 -10.58 -10.20 -14.25
CA ASN A 112 -11.26 -10.02 -12.96
C ASN A 112 -12.47 -10.96 -12.80
N GLN A 113 -12.26 -12.06 -12.07
CA GLN A 113 -13.21 -13.09 -11.66
C GLN A 113 -14.23 -12.58 -10.63
N GLY A 114 -13.89 -11.54 -9.87
CA GLY A 114 -14.81 -10.86 -8.94
C GLY A 114 -15.86 -10.00 -9.65
N LEU A 115 -15.69 -9.78 -10.97
CA LEU A 115 -16.64 -9.10 -11.87
C LEU A 115 -16.96 -7.64 -11.51
N ALA A 116 -16.22 -7.01 -10.59
CA ALA A 116 -16.39 -5.59 -10.32
C ALA A 116 -15.96 -4.77 -11.54
N THR A 117 -16.74 -3.73 -11.87
CA THR A 117 -16.41 -2.77 -12.94
C THR A 117 -15.52 -1.63 -12.45
N TYR A 118 -14.86 -1.79 -11.30
CA TYR A 118 -14.08 -0.73 -10.66
C TYR A 118 -12.82 -0.39 -11.47
N ARG A 119 -12.15 -1.44 -11.95
CA ARG A 119 -10.95 -1.36 -12.78
C ARG A 119 -11.10 -2.24 -14.02
N ASN A 120 -10.25 -1.98 -15.02
CA ASN A 120 -10.25 -2.69 -16.30
C ASN A 120 -8.87 -3.35 -16.53
N ASP A 121 -8.33 -3.95 -15.49
CA ASP A 121 -7.11 -4.74 -15.44
C ASP A 121 -7.42 -6.15 -14.89
N GLU A 122 -6.38 -6.99 -14.71
CA GLU A 122 -6.54 -8.43 -14.46
C GLU A 122 -6.81 -8.76 -12.98
N VAL A 123 -6.58 -7.83 -12.04
CA VAL A 123 -6.74 -8.11 -10.61
C VAL A 123 -8.19 -8.40 -10.24
N ASP A 124 -8.37 -9.44 -9.44
CA ASP A 124 -9.65 -9.91 -8.96
C ASP A 124 -10.25 -8.99 -7.87
N ILE A 125 -11.34 -8.31 -8.23
CA ILE A 125 -12.05 -7.33 -7.39
C ILE A 125 -13.54 -7.66 -7.43
N GLU A 126 -14.18 -7.76 -6.26
CA GLU A 126 -15.63 -7.93 -6.12
C GLU A 126 -16.24 -6.85 -5.22
N THR A 127 -17.57 -6.71 -5.24
CA THR A 127 -18.29 -5.83 -4.30
C THR A 127 -18.23 -6.41 -2.90
N THR A 128 -17.82 -5.61 -1.91
CA THR A 128 -17.79 -6.04 -0.51
C THR A 128 -19.15 -5.95 0.17
N LYS A 129 -19.38 -6.84 1.15
CA LYS A 129 -20.50 -6.79 2.10
C LYS A 129 -20.03 -6.40 3.51
N ASP A 130 -18.80 -5.95 3.66
CA ASP A 130 -18.33 -5.38 4.93
C ASP A 130 -19.15 -4.13 5.29
N VAL A 131 -19.06 -3.72 6.55
CA VAL A 131 -19.77 -2.54 7.06
C VAL A 131 -19.28 -1.22 6.46
N ASP A 132 -18.09 -1.23 5.85
CA ASP A 132 -17.40 -0.07 5.30
C ASP A 132 -16.59 -0.51 4.06
N GLY A 133 -16.50 0.33 3.04
CA GLY A 133 -15.94 0.03 1.73
C GLY A 133 -17.00 -0.23 0.65
N SER A 134 -16.55 -0.32 -0.61
CA SER A 134 -17.40 -0.64 -1.76
C SER A 134 -16.92 -1.90 -2.49
N TYR A 135 -15.61 -2.15 -2.48
CA TYR A 135 -15.02 -3.35 -3.08
C TYR A 135 -14.06 -4.02 -2.11
N ASN A 136 -13.55 -5.18 -2.51
CA ASN A 136 -12.42 -5.84 -1.89
C ASN A 136 -11.64 -6.60 -2.97
N LEU A 137 -10.37 -6.86 -2.71
CA LEU A 137 -9.64 -7.90 -3.45
C LEU A 137 -10.23 -9.25 -3.10
N SER A 138 -10.44 -10.09 -4.10
CA SER A 138 -10.98 -11.44 -3.98
C SER A 138 -10.18 -12.40 -4.84
N TYR A 139 -10.47 -13.70 -4.76
CA TYR A 139 -9.85 -14.76 -5.57
C TYR A 139 -8.32 -14.81 -5.59
N VAL A 140 -7.64 -14.07 -4.70
CA VAL A 140 -6.18 -13.99 -4.63
C VAL A 140 -5.56 -15.40 -4.61
N LEU A 141 -4.50 -15.57 -5.36
CA LEU A 141 -3.71 -16.79 -5.44
C LEU A 141 -2.34 -16.58 -4.79
N ASN A 142 -1.77 -17.66 -4.30
CA ASN A 142 -0.39 -17.68 -3.82
C ASN A 142 0.54 -17.19 -4.94
N ILE A 143 1.48 -16.33 -4.56
CA ILE A 143 2.48 -15.59 -5.36
C ILE A 143 2.00 -14.25 -5.95
N GLU A 144 0.69 -13.96 -5.93
CA GLU A 144 0.17 -12.69 -6.41
C GLU A 144 0.54 -11.54 -5.47
N TRP A 145 0.58 -10.33 -6.02
CA TRP A 145 0.86 -9.14 -5.25
C TRP A 145 0.28 -7.88 -5.89
N VAL A 146 0.07 -6.86 -5.07
CA VAL A 146 -0.33 -5.51 -5.50
C VAL A 146 0.53 -4.45 -4.80
N GLU A 147 0.85 -3.38 -5.51
CA GLU A 147 1.69 -2.30 -4.98
C GLU A 147 0.98 -0.95 -4.91
N TYR A 148 1.43 -0.13 -3.96
CA TYR A 148 0.89 1.18 -3.68
C TYR A 148 2.04 2.16 -3.47
N SER A 149 1.93 3.31 -4.12
CA SER A 149 2.74 4.47 -3.81
C SER A 149 2.24 5.08 -2.50
N VAL A 150 3.07 5.09 -1.46
CA VAL A 150 2.73 5.64 -0.13
C VAL A 150 3.66 6.78 0.26
N ASN A 151 3.21 7.66 1.15
CA ASN A 151 4.01 8.73 1.73
C ASN A 151 3.86 8.74 3.26
N VAL A 152 4.93 8.31 3.93
CA VAL A 152 5.01 8.28 5.39
C VAL A 152 5.31 9.68 5.90
N SER A 153 4.35 10.25 6.62
CA SER A 153 4.41 11.63 7.13
C SER A 153 5.49 11.86 8.19
N ALA A 154 5.89 10.82 8.93
CA ALA A 154 6.93 10.89 9.95
C ALA A 154 7.55 9.50 10.17
N ALA A 155 8.86 9.42 10.37
CA ALA A 155 9.49 8.16 10.74
C ALA A 155 8.98 7.70 12.13
N GLY A 156 8.87 6.40 12.35
CA GLY A 156 8.44 5.86 13.64
C GLY A 156 7.88 4.44 13.59
N LYS A 157 7.24 4.05 14.69
CA LYS A 157 6.54 2.77 14.83
C LYS A 157 5.08 2.90 14.43
N TYR A 158 4.63 1.99 13.59
CA TYR A 158 3.26 1.91 13.06
C TYR A 158 2.68 0.53 13.27
N ASP A 159 1.37 0.48 13.56
CA ASP A 159 0.60 -0.75 13.56
C ASP A 159 -0.10 -0.86 12.20
N LEU A 160 0.09 -1.99 11.52
CA LEU A 160 -0.59 -2.33 10.28
C LEU A 160 -1.81 -3.19 10.60
N SER A 161 -2.99 -2.68 10.32
CA SER A 161 -4.26 -3.43 10.42
C SER A 161 -4.74 -3.83 9.03
N LEU A 162 -5.10 -5.10 8.85
CA LEU A 162 -5.62 -5.68 7.62
C LEU A 162 -7.06 -6.14 7.86
N ARG A 163 -7.98 -5.73 6.99
CA ARG A 163 -9.39 -6.14 7.05
C ARG A 163 -9.62 -7.30 6.09
N VAL A 164 -9.76 -8.50 6.63
CA VAL A 164 -9.64 -9.76 5.89
C VAL A 164 -10.83 -10.69 6.11
N ALA A 165 -11.07 -11.60 5.16
CA ALA A 165 -12.14 -12.60 5.22
C ALA A 165 -11.76 -13.91 4.49
N THR A 166 -12.10 -15.06 5.07
CA THR A 166 -11.91 -16.40 4.47
C THR A 166 -12.74 -17.44 5.23
N ASP A 167 -13.14 -18.53 4.57
CA ASP A 167 -13.80 -19.68 5.21
C ASP A 167 -12.84 -20.81 5.62
N ALA A 168 -11.54 -20.61 5.41
CA ALA A 168 -10.51 -21.61 5.62
C ALA A 168 -9.37 -21.08 6.51
N ALA A 169 -8.70 -22.00 7.22
CA ALA A 169 -7.47 -21.71 7.94
C ALA A 169 -6.24 -21.88 7.04
N GLY A 170 -5.05 -21.56 7.57
CA GLY A 170 -3.77 -21.77 6.86
C GLY A 170 -3.49 -20.74 5.77
N LYS A 171 -4.13 -19.57 5.84
CA LYS A 171 -3.95 -18.47 4.91
C LYS A 171 -2.87 -17.52 5.42
N THR A 172 -2.00 -17.06 4.54
CA THR A 172 -0.88 -16.18 4.88
C THR A 172 -0.65 -15.13 3.80
N MET A 173 -0.12 -13.99 4.24
CA MET A 173 0.39 -12.93 3.37
C MET A 173 1.51 -12.17 4.09
N HIS A 174 2.21 -11.28 3.40
CA HIS A 174 3.14 -10.34 4.03
C HIS A 174 3.09 -8.97 3.35
N ALA A 175 3.67 -7.97 4.02
CA ALA A 175 3.85 -6.64 3.46
C ALA A 175 5.33 -6.29 3.32
N GLU A 176 5.66 -5.63 2.22
CA GLU A 176 7.00 -5.10 1.94
C GLU A 176 6.98 -3.58 1.82
N ILE A 177 8.07 -2.94 2.24
CA ILE A 177 8.36 -1.55 1.94
C ILE A 177 9.65 -1.52 1.13
N ASP A 178 9.60 -0.93 -0.07
CA ASP A 178 10.72 -0.84 -1.01
C ASP A 178 11.37 -2.20 -1.31
N GLY A 179 10.54 -3.25 -1.43
CA GLY A 179 10.97 -4.63 -1.69
C GLY A 179 11.56 -5.36 -0.48
N GLN A 180 11.55 -4.74 0.71
CA GLN A 180 11.93 -5.40 1.96
C GLN A 180 10.69 -5.86 2.73
N ASN A 181 10.59 -7.16 2.99
CA ASN A 181 9.56 -7.71 3.88
C ASN A 181 9.69 -7.13 5.30
N ILE A 182 8.65 -6.42 5.76
CA ILE A 182 8.62 -5.73 7.06
C ILE A 182 7.77 -6.43 8.12
N THR A 183 6.94 -7.41 7.74
CA THR A 183 5.99 -8.07 8.66
C THR A 183 6.36 -9.50 9.03
N GLY A 184 7.17 -10.18 8.20
CA GLY A 184 7.17 -11.63 8.15
C GLY A 184 5.80 -12.16 7.70
N ALA A 185 5.54 -13.45 7.93
CA ALA A 185 4.26 -14.07 7.59
C ALA A 185 3.13 -13.59 8.53
N ILE A 186 2.07 -13.05 7.94
CA ILE A 186 0.85 -12.64 8.62
C ILE A 186 -0.18 -13.76 8.44
N THR A 187 -0.59 -14.39 9.53
CA THR A 187 -1.65 -15.42 9.50
C THR A 187 -3.02 -14.77 9.39
N ILE A 188 -3.79 -15.18 8.39
CA ILE A 188 -5.19 -14.77 8.21
C ILE A 188 -6.09 -15.85 8.87
N PRO A 189 -6.90 -15.49 9.89
CA PRO A 189 -7.75 -16.45 10.58
C PRO A 189 -8.93 -16.88 9.73
N ASN A 190 -9.45 -18.08 9.96
CA ASN A 190 -10.76 -18.48 9.42
C ASN A 190 -11.84 -17.57 10.03
N THR A 191 -12.46 -16.74 9.19
CA THR A 191 -13.51 -15.80 9.61
C THR A 191 -14.91 -16.38 9.44
N GLY A 192 -15.05 -17.54 8.81
CA GLY A 192 -16.32 -18.25 8.58
C GLY A 192 -16.96 -17.96 7.22
N GLY A 193 -16.31 -17.18 6.35
CA GLY A 193 -16.83 -16.86 5.01
C GLY A 193 -16.05 -15.74 4.33
N TYR A 194 -16.01 -15.74 2.99
CA TYR A 194 -15.35 -14.71 2.16
C TYR A 194 -15.91 -13.29 2.32
N GLN A 195 -17.08 -13.15 2.92
CA GLN A 195 -17.72 -11.85 3.20
C GLN A 195 -18.03 -11.68 4.70
N THR A 196 -17.36 -12.47 5.56
CA THR A 196 -17.38 -12.32 7.02
C THR A 196 -16.04 -11.76 7.47
N TRP A 197 -16.01 -10.55 7.99
CA TRP A 197 -14.79 -9.76 8.07
C TRP A 197 -14.22 -9.69 9.49
N GLN A 198 -12.90 -9.83 9.59
CA GLN A 198 -12.14 -9.61 10.82
C GLN A 198 -10.94 -8.70 10.55
N THR A 199 -10.42 -8.07 11.61
CA THR A 199 -9.22 -7.24 11.52
C THR A 199 -8.06 -7.95 12.18
N VAL A 200 -6.96 -8.11 11.43
CA VAL A 200 -5.67 -8.63 11.93
C VAL A 200 -4.71 -7.46 12.04
N THR A 201 -3.99 -7.33 13.17
CA THR A 201 -3.07 -6.23 13.40
C THR A 201 -1.65 -6.75 13.63
N VAL A 202 -0.69 -6.19 12.88
CA VAL A 202 0.75 -6.40 13.04
C VAL A 202 1.34 -5.13 13.68
N PRO A 203 1.76 -5.17 14.95
CA PRO A 203 2.19 -3.98 15.66
C PRO A 203 3.67 -3.64 15.43
N ASN A 204 4.05 -2.40 15.75
CA ASN A 204 5.43 -1.94 15.91
C ASN A 204 6.34 -2.07 14.67
N LEU A 205 5.79 -1.88 13.47
CA LEU A 205 6.54 -1.81 12.22
C LEU A 205 7.33 -0.50 12.16
N SER A 206 8.64 -0.59 11.91
CA SER A 206 9.49 0.59 11.71
C SER A 206 9.33 1.12 10.29
N LEU A 207 8.86 2.36 10.14
CA LEU A 207 8.79 3.05 8.85
C LEU A 207 9.68 4.30 8.87
N THR A 208 10.34 4.57 7.75
CA THR A 208 11.09 5.81 7.50
C THR A 208 10.16 6.88 6.93
N ILE A 209 10.53 8.16 7.09
CA ILE A 209 9.77 9.28 6.52
C ILE A 209 9.96 9.36 5.01
N GLY A 210 8.90 9.72 4.28
CA GLY A 210 8.95 10.01 2.86
C GLY A 210 8.18 9.02 2.01
N LYS A 211 8.47 9.04 0.70
CA LYS A 211 7.80 8.22 -0.29
C LYS A 211 8.40 6.83 -0.32
N HIS A 212 7.53 5.83 -0.37
CA HIS A 212 7.88 4.42 -0.41
C HIS A 212 6.93 3.66 -1.34
N THR A 213 7.35 2.48 -1.78
CA THR A 213 6.47 1.50 -2.42
C THR A 213 6.06 0.46 -1.39
N LEU A 214 4.76 0.40 -1.08
CA LEU A 214 4.18 -0.67 -0.27
C LEU A 214 3.75 -1.81 -1.20
N ARG A 215 4.22 -3.02 -0.95
CA ARG A 215 3.69 -4.24 -1.59
C ARG A 215 2.88 -5.04 -0.58
N LEU A 216 1.73 -5.53 -0.99
CA LEU A 216 0.99 -6.59 -0.30
C LEU A 216 1.14 -7.86 -1.13
N ALA A 217 1.83 -8.86 -0.59
CA ALA A 217 2.12 -10.11 -1.27
C ALA A 217 1.33 -11.25 -0.64
N PHE A 218 0.64 -12.03 -1.46
CA PHE A 218 -0.27 -13.08 -1.05
C PHE A 218 0.43 -14.43 -1.09
N ASP A 219 0.58 -15.07 0.08
CA ASP A 219 1.36 -16.31 0.25
C ASP A 219 0.45 -17.56 0.35
N ALA A 220 -0.83 -17.42 0.03
CA ALA A 220 -1.82 -18.48 0.09
C ALA A 220 -3.03 -18.14 -0.79
N ASP A 221 -3.66 -19.18 -1.34
CA ASP A 221 -4.85 -19.02 -2.17
C ASP A 221 -6.09 -18.70 -1.34
N TYR A 222 -7.02 -17.96 -1.92
CA TYR A 222 -8.42 -17.80 -1.49
C TYR A 222 -8.61 -17.20 -0.09
N PHE A 223 -8.38 -15.90 -0.01
CA PHE A 223 -8.92 -15.02 1.02
C PHE A 223 -9.21 -13.64 0.42
N ASN A 224 -10.04 -12.86 1.09
CA ASN A 224 -10.39 -11.52 0.67
C ASN A 224 -9.70 -10.48 1.54
N LEU A 225 -9.32 -9.35 0.94
CA LEU A 225 -8.74 -8.19 1.61
C LEU A 225 -9.52 -6.94 1.20
N ASN A 226 -10.15 -6.27 2.16
CA ASN A 226 -10.92 -5.04 1.93
C ASN A 226 -9.98 -3.83 1.93
N TYR A 227 -9.24 -3.64 3.03
CA TYR A 227 -8.30 -2.52 3.16
C TYR A 227 -7.16 -2.86 4.11
N VAL A 228 -6.13 -2.04 4.03
CA VAL A 228 -5.09 -1.94 5.05
C VAL A 228 -5.10 -0.56 5.68
N ARG A 229 -4.64 -0.46 6.92
CA ARG A 229 -4.55 0.78 7.66
C ARG A 229 -3.29 0.83 8.50
N PHE A 230 -2.55 1.93 8.36
CA PHE A 230 -1.43 2.23 9.24
C PHE A 230 -1.87 3.28 10.25
N ASP A 231 -1.80 2.93 11.54
CA ASP A 231 -1.91 3.89 12.62
C ASP A 231 -0.55 4.03 13.30
N LYS A 232 -0.24 5.21 13.85
CA LYS A 232 0.95 5.33 14.71
C LYS A 232 0.77 4.38 15.88
N SER A 233 1.77 3.55 16.15
CA SER A 233 1.72 2.62 17.29
C SER A 233 1.49 3.42 18.56
N THR A 234 0.36 3.17 19.21
CA THR A 234 0.11 3.71 20.54
C THR A 234 0.72 2.72 21.53
N VAL A 235 1.58 3.20 22.43
CA VAL A 235 2.11 2.35 23.50
C VAL A 235 0.95 2.05 24.44
N THR A 236 0.24 0.95 24.19
CA THR A 236 -0.92 0.50 25.00
C THR A 236 -0.50 -0.35 26.19
N SER A 237 0.78 -0.65 26.35
CA SER A 237 1.32 -1.31 27.55
C SER A 237 2.13 -0.32 28.39
N ILE A 238 1.50 0.13 29.48
CA ILE A 238 2.24 0.38 30.72
C ILE A 238 2.66 -1.01 31.19
N GLN A 239 3.85 -1.47 30.83
CA GLN A 239 4.41 -2.66 31.47
C GLN A 239 4.71 -2.29 32.92
N ASP A 240 3.98 -2.88 33.86
CA ASP A 240 4.52 -3.08 35.21
C ASP A 240 5.76 -3.96 35.04
N GLU A 241 6.94 -3.36 35.17
CA GLU A 241 8.18 -4.13 35.20
C GLU A 241 8.21 -4.95 36.50
N THR A 242 7.81 -6.22 36.39
CA THR A 242 8.26 -7.24 37.33
C THR A 242 9.76 -7.49 37.11
N ASP A 243 10.55 -6.91 38.01
CA ASP A 243 11.80 -7.39 38.62
C ASP A 243 12.83 -8.10 37.70
N GLY A 244 13.92 -7.39 37.36
CA GLY A 244 15.17 -7.99 36.86
C GLY A 244 15.95 -7.23 35.78
N ALA A 245 15.32 -6.34 35.00
CA ALA A 245 16.00 -5.58 33.95
C ALA A 245 16.79 -4.39 34.53
N THR A 246 18.07 -4.23 34.15
CA THR A 246 18.91 -3.08 34.59
C THR A 246 18.79 -1.86 33.67
N THR A 247 18.21 -2.00 32.48
CA THR A 247 18.07 -0.97 31.43
C THR A 247 16.63 -0.92 30.90
N ASP A 248 16.31 0.16 30.17
CA ASP A 248 15.02 0.49 29.54
C ASP A 248 13.87 0.80 30.48
N ARG A 249 14.21 1.43 31.61
CA ARG A 249 13.31 1.68 32.75
C ARG A 249 13.52 3.04 33.42
N ALA A 250 12.51 3.46 34.18
CA ALA A 250 12.55 4.64 35.03
C ALA A 250 12.39 4.24 36.51
N TYR A 251 13.35 4.60 37.37
CA TYR A 251 13.38 4.18 38.77
C TYR A 251 14.12 5.19 39.68
N PRO A 252 13.86 5.19 41.00
CA PRO A 252 12.75 4.50 41.65
C PRO A 252 11.42 5.15 41.27
N ASN A 253 10.34 4.39 41.39
CA ASN A 253 8.98 4.91 41.26
C ASN A 253 8.10 4.21 42.30
N PRO A 254 7.64 4.90 43.37
CA PRO A 254 7.75 6.34 43.61
C PRO A 254 9.18 6.86 43.86
N PHE A 255 9.42 8.16 43.64
CA PHE A 255 10.70 8.85 43.92
C PHE A 255 10.51 10.07 44.83
N GLU A 256 11.58 10.48 45.54
CA GLU A 256 11.58 11.64 46.44
C GLU A 256 12.29 12.85 45.82
N ASN A 257 13.54 12.69 45.39
CA ASN A 257 14.34 13.77 44.80
C ASN A 257 14.21 13.77 43.27
N THR A 258 14.83 12.78 42.63
CA THR A 258 14.89 12.59 41.18
C THR A 258 14.46 11.17 40.82
N ILE A 259 14.02 11.00 39.57
CA ILE A 259 13.86 9.69 38.95
C ILE A 259 15.00 9.48 37.95
N THR A 260 15.62 8.31 37.98
CA THR A 260 16.63 7.90 37.01
C THR A 260 15.95 7.30 35.79
N LEU A 261 16.28 7.83 34.61
CA LEU A 261 15.97 7.24 33.32
C LEU A 261 17.21 6.47 32.86
N ASN A 262 17.10 5.16 32.62
CA ASN A 262 18.23 4.37 32.11
C ASN A 262 17.78 3.62 30.86
N PHE A 263 18.17 4.11 29.68
CA PHE A 263 17.83 3.54 28.38
C PHE A 263 19.11 3.32 27.55
N LYS A 264 19.12 2.27 26.71
CA LYS A 264 20.33 1.81 26.01
C LYS A 264 20.89 2.79 24.99
N SER A 265 20.02 3.47 24.25
CA SER A 265 20.37 4.42 23.19
C SER A 265 20.11 5.87 23.64
N VAL A 266 20.49 6.85 22.82
CA VAL A 266 20.08 8.25 23.04
C VAL A 266 18.56 8.32 23.04
N TYR A 267 18.00 9.04 24.00
CA TYR A 267 16.55 9.17 24.16
C TYR A 267 16.13 10.60 24.43
N SER A 268 14.94 10.94 23.96
CA SER A 268 14.22 12.13 24.40
C SER A 268 13.21 11.74 25.47
N TYR A 269 12.94 12.64 26.41
CA TYR A 269 11.92 12.42 27.44
C TYR A 269 11.05 13.64 27.62
N LYS A 270 9.82 13.42 28.09
CA LYS A 270 8.93 14.46 28.59
C LYS A 270 8.13 13.96 29.80
N ILE A 271 7.89 14.86 30.74
CA ILE A 271 7.03 14.66 31.91
C ILE A 271 5.87 15.64 31.80
N VAL A 272 4.66 15.11 31.88
CA VAL A 272 3.41 15.88 31.85
C VAL A 272 2.59 15.61 33.11
N ASP A 273 1.79 16.58 33.54
CA ASP A 273 0.76 16.33 34.56
C ASP A 273 -0.43 15.53 33.99
N LEU A 274 -1.40 15.19 34.85
CA LEU A 274 -2.60 14.43 34.46
C LEU A 274 -3.54 15.19 33.51
N SER A 275 -3.37 16.50 33.35
CA SER A 275 -4.09 17.30 32.35
C SER A 275 -3.37 17.33 30.99
N GLY A 276 -2.17 16.74 30.90
CA GLY A 276 -1.33 16.74 29.71
C GLY A 276 -0.43 17.98 29.60
N LYS A 277 -0.36 18.84 30.62
CA LYS A 277 0.52 20.02 30.61
C LYS A 277 1.98 19.57 30.70
N LEU A 278 2.81 20.04 29.77
CA LEU A 278 4.25 19.80 29.78
C LEU A 278 4.93 20.48 30.96
N LEU A 279 5.68 19.71 31.75
CA LEU A 279 6.42 20.20 32.92
C LEU A 279 7.93 20.13 32.73
N LEU A 280 8.43 19.06 32.12
CA LEU A 280 9.85 18.85 31.86
C LEU A 280 10.04 18.11 30.55
N HIS A 281 11.11 18.41 29.82
CA HIS A 281 11.55 17.61 28.68
C HIS A 281 13.06 17.73 28.50
N GLY A 282 13.64 16.83 27.72
CA GLY A 282 15.06 16.87 27.40
C GLY A 282 15.48 15.73 26.48
N VAL A 283 16.77 15.71 26.18
CA VAL A 283 17.48 14.62 25.49
C VAL A 283 18.61 14.17 26.38
N ALA A 284 18.80 12.86 26.49
CA ALA A 284 19.78 12.25 27.38
C ALA A 284 20.29 10.92 26.80
N SER A 285 21.35 10.39 27.40
CA SER A 285 21.95 9.11 27.03
C SER A 285 22.53 8.46 28.28
N GLY A 286 22.39 7.13 28.40
CA GLY A 286 22.76 6.43 29.63
C GLY A 286 21.91 6.86 30.85
N PRO A 287 22.28 6.46 32.07
CA PRO A 287 21.54 6.82 33.28
C PRO A 287 21.51 8.35 33.49
N SER A 288 20.32 8.93 33.53
CA SER A 288 20.13 10.37 33.77
C SER A 288 19.03 10.65 34.79
N GLU A 289 19.33 11.53 35.74
CA GLU A 289 18.38 11.94 36.79
C GLU A 289 17.56 13.15 36.34
N VAL A 290 16.23 13.06 36.52
CA VAL A 290 15.28 14.11 36.13
C VAL A 290 14.20 14.29 37.20
N GLY A 291 13.39 15.36 37.09
CA GLY A 291 12.21 15.54 37.95
C GLY A 291 12.48 16.14 39.34
N GLY A 292 13.70 16.63 39.60
CA GLY A 292 14.10 17.31 40.84
C GLY A 292 13.17 18.43 41.27
N ASP A 293 12.72 19.25 40.31
CA ASP A 293 11.90 20.44 40.57
C ASP A 293 10.38 20.18 40.54
N LEU A 294 9.97 18.93 40.28
CA LEU A 294 8.55 18.56 40.33
C LEU A 294 8.02 18.70 41.77
N GLN A 295 6.76 19.08 41.91
CA GLN A 295 6.09 19.02 43.21
C GLN A 295 5.66 17.56 43.50
N PRO A 296 5.35 17.21 44.76
CA PRO A 296 4.71 15.92 45.05
C PRO A 296 3.43 15.73 44.23
N GLY A 297 3.28 14.57 43.60
CA GLY A 297 2.16 14.32 42.68
C GLY A 297 2.38 13.17 41.70
N ILE A 298 1.33 12.93 40.90
CA ILE A 298 1.32 11.89 39.86
C ILE A 298 1.55 12.55 38.50
N TYR A 299 2.45 11.98 37.72
CA TYR A 299 2.81 12.45 36.39
C TYR A 299 2.85 11.31 35.37
N LEU A 300 2.80 11.65 34.10
CA LEU A 300 3.11 10.72 33.01
C LEU A 300 4.49 11.06 32.44
N LEU A 301 5.37 10.08 32.47
CA LEU A 301 6.67 10.09 31.80
C LEU A 301 6.51 9.42 30.44
N GLN A 302 6.99 10.09 29.39
CA GLN A 302 7.17 9.50 28.07
C GLN A 302 8.64 9.60 27.69
N VAL A 303 9.24 8.48 27.27
CA VAL A 303 10.61 8.38 26.78
C VAL A 303 10.56 7.78 25.38
N ILE A 304 11.26 8.41 24.44
CA ILE A 304 11.36 7.97 23.05
C ILE A 304 12.84 7.77 22.74
N SER A 305 13.21 6.55 22.40
CA SER A 305 14.53 6.14 21.93
C SER A 305 14.41 5.48 20.56
N GLU A 306 15.53 5.22 19.88
CA GLU A 306 15.52 4.48 18.61
C GLU A 306 14.93 3.07 18.76
N GLU A 307 15.10 2.44 19.92
CA GLU A 307 14.71 1.06 20.18
C GLU A 307 13.31 0.93 20.81
N LYS A 308 12.90 1.93 21.61
CA LYS A 308 11.74 1.82 22.49
C LYS A 308 11.04 3.17 22.71
N ASN A 309 9.72 3.14 22.63
CA ASN A 309 8.85 4.14 23.23
C ASN A 309 8.38 3.62 24.59
N TYR A 310 8.73 4.30 25.68
CA TYR A 310 8.38 3.94 27.05
C TYR A 310 7.46 4.99 27.64
N VAL A 311 6.31 4.57 28.17
CA VAL A 311 5.38 5.45 28.86
C VAL A 311 5.07 4.86 30.22
N SER A 312 5.21 5.66 31.28
CA SER A 312 4.96 5.20 32.64
C SER A 312 4.35 6.29 33.50
N LYS A 313 3.44 5.89 34.39
CA LYS A 313 2.97 6.73 35.48
C LYS A 313 4.08 6.81 36.52
N ILE A 314 4.55 8.00 36.83
CA ILE A 314 5.55 8.23 37.88
C ILE A 314 4.92 8.97 39.06
N ASN A 315 5.34 8.65 40.27
CA ASN A 315 4.82 9.22 41.51
C ASN A 315 5.95 9.91 42.29
N LYS A 316 5.87 11.24 42.43
CA LYS A 316 6.76 11.99 43.31
C LYS A 316 6.13 12.09 44.70
N LYS A 317 6.88 11.63 45.71
CA LYS A 317 6.51 11.75 47.12
C LYS A 317 6.76 13.15 47.67
#